data_AF-Q098P1-F1
#
_entry.id   AF-Q098P1-F1
#
_cell.length_a   1.000
_cell.length_b   1.000
_cell.length_c   1.000
_cell.angle_alpha   90.00
_cell.angle_beta   90.00
_cell.angle_gamma   90.00
#
_symmetry.space_group_name_H-M   'P 1'
#
loop_
_entity.id
_entity.type
_entity.pdbx_description
1 polymer ?
#
loop_
_entity_poly.entity_id
_entity_poly.type
_entity_poly.pdbx_seq_one_letter_code
_entity_poly.pdbx_strand_id
1 'polypeptide(L)'
;MTPRKLLLTLAAASFLACVKQVPPAPTRSSPQAVPLLKETAEQETEQFTALREDVEIDTRDFSRTPHVVATGETPLLRLEGARARLAGNAAGTRGFSVDNFILFEVLDEKDKVVNRAAVGFTDSVLIGKEQVDNVGRMSFTFEPDEVDLTALLPESASFKLRATVLDYSGLGRVSDVFLRLEPRGLSHEDDLRGH
;
A
#
# COMPACT_ATOMS: atom_id res chain seq x y z
N MET A 1 51.27 -34.21 -59.20
CA MET A 1 50.03 -34.46 -58.44
C MET A 1 50.25 -33.97 -57.01
N THR A 2 49.68 -32.82 -56.67
CA THR A 2 49.83 -32.14 -55.36
C THR A 2 48.46 -32.07 -54.70
N PRO A 3 48.28 -32.48 -53.43
CA PRO A 3 47.03 -32.25 -52.72
C PRO A 3 47.07 -30.90 -52.00
N ARG A 4 46.14 -30.01 -52.37
CA ARG A 4 45.84 -28.76 -51.65
C ARG A 4 45.02 -29.10 -50.39
N LYS A 5 45.57 -28.86 -49.21
CA LYS A 5 44.82 -28.92 -47.94
C LYS A 5 44.19 -27.56 -47.68
N LEU A 6 42.86 -27.53 -47.62
CA LEU A 6 42.07 -26.38 -47.19
C LEU A 6 42.01 -26.39 -45.65
N LEU A 7 42.55 -25.37 -44.99
CA LEU A 7 42.37 -25.13 -43.55
C LEU A 7 41.28 -24.06 -43.39
N LEU A 8 40.12 -24.45 -42.85
CA LEU A 8 39.13 -23.50 -42.32
C LEU A 8 39.52 -23.15 -40.89
N THR A 9 39.85 -21.89 -40.65
CA THR A 9 39.94 -21.30 -39.31
C THR A 9 38.57 -20.80 -38.87
N LEU A 10 38.02 -21.41 -37.81
CA LEU A 10 36.84 -20.91 -37.09
C LEU A 10 37.26 -19.70 -36.22
N ALA A 11 36.71 -18.52 -36.50
CA ALA A 11 36.85 -17.36 -35.63
C ALA A 11 35.78 -17.42 -34.53
N ALA A 12 36.19 -17.66 -33.28
CA ALA A 12 35.32 -17.55 -32.12
C ALA A 12 35.29 -16.08 -31.66
N ALA A 13 34.20 -15.38 -31.94
CA ALA A 13 33.95 -14.03 -31.44
C ALA A 13 33.39 -14.10 -30.01
N SER A 14 34.22 -13.77 -29.02
CA SER A 14 33.81 -13.64 -27.62
C SER A 14 33.05 -12.33 -27.42
N PHE A 15 31.72 -12.39 -27.28
CA PHE A 15 30.93 -11.28 -26.81
C PHE A 15 31.16 -11.08 -25.31
N LEU A 16 32.08 -10.19 -24.95
CA LEU A 16 32.18 -9.63 -23.60
C LEU A 16 31.05 -8.61 -23.41
N ALA A 17 29.88 -9.10 -23.02
CA ALA A 17 28.80 -8.24 -22.55
C ALA A 17 29.23 -7.63 -21.20
N CYS A 18 29.56 -6.34 -21.20
CA CYS A 18 29.69 -5.55 -19.98
C CYS A 18 28.33 -5.51 -19.28
N VAL A 19 28.10 -6.41 -18.33
CA VAL A 19 27.00 -6.31 -17.38
C VAL A 19 27.27 -5.06 -16.54
N LYS A 20 26.53 -3.99 -16.82
CA LYS A 20 26.55 -2.77 -16.00
C LYS A 20 26.01 -3.16 -14.61
N GLN A 21 26.90 -3.29 -13.63
CA GLN A 21 26.53 -3.48 -12.24
C GLN A 21 25.78 -2.23 -11.78
N VAL A 22 24.45 -2.32 -11.72
CA VAL A 22 23.62 -1.31 -11.06
C VAL A 22 23.76 -1.56 -9.55
N PRO A 23 24.17 -0.57 -8.74
CA PRO A 23 24.22 -0.73 -7.30
C PRO A 23 22.85 -1.19 -6.78
N PRO A 24 22.80 -2.13 -5.82
CA PRO A 24 21.54 -2.56 -5.24
C PRO A 24 20.82 -1.35 -4.62
N ALA A 25 19.51 -1.26 -4.86
CA ALA A 25 18.68 -0.24 -4.23
C ALA A 25 18.77 -0.36 -2.69
N PRO A 26 18.72 0.77 -1.95
CA PRO A 26 18.73 0.72 -0.49
C PRO A 26 17.56 -0.14 0.00
N THR A 27 17.88 -1.11 0.85
CA THR A 27 16.91 -2.02 1.46
C THR A 27 16.84 -1.75 2.95
N ARG A 28 15.61 -1.68 3.47
CA ARG A 28 15.36 -1.46 4.89
C ARG A 28 15.91 -2.63 5.72
N SER A 29 16.65 -2.33 6.78
CA SER A 29 17.30 -3.34 7.64
C SER A 29 16.50 -3.72 8.89
N SER A 30 15.51 -2.93 9.28
CA SER A 30 14.68 -3.18 10.47
C SER A 30 13.22 -2.78 10.25
N PRO A 31 12.25 -3.49 10.88
CA PRO A 31 10.86 -3.08 10.87
C PRO A 31 10.68 -1.68 11.46
N GLN A 32 9.83 -0.88 10.82
CA GLN A 32 9.36 0.41 11.35
C GLN A 32 7.84 0.38 11.43
N ALA A 33 7.29 0.74 12.58
CA ALA A 33 5.87 1.00 12.73
C ALA A 33 5.63 2.51 12.85
N VAL A 34 4.65 3.02 12.11
CA VAL A 34 4.26 4.42 12.10
C VAL A 34 2.78 4.50 12.51
N PRO A 35 2.43 5.21 13.60
CA PRO A 35 1.03 5.42 13.93
C PRO A 35 0.36 6.19 12.81
N LEU A 36 -0.80 5.71 12.35
CA LEU A 36 -1.53 6.29 11.23
C LEU A 36 -2.89 6.80 11.66
N LEU A 37 -3.67 6.00 12.37
CA LEU A 37 -4.95 6.41 12.95
C LEU A 37 -4.96 6.07 14.43
N LYS A 38 -5.65 6.91 15.20
CA LYS A 38 -5.87 6.71 16.63
C LYS A 38 -7.31 6.28 16.85
N GLU A 39 -7.51 5.38 17.80
CA GLU A 39 -8.84 4.95 18.22
C GLU A 39 -9.77 6.14 18.52
N THR A 40 -11.00 6.04 18.02
CA THR A 40 -12.08 6.98 18.29
C THR A 40 -13.23 6.30 19.04
N ALA A 41 -13.94 7.06 19.86
CA ALA A 41 -15.20 6.59 20.42
C ALA A 41 -16.25 6.39 19.31
N GLU A 42 -17.21 5.51 19.57
CA GLU A 42 -18.40 5.36 18.75
C GLU A 42 -19.24 6.62 18.75
N GLN A 43 -19.68 7.02 17.55
CA GLN A 43 -20.53 8.17 17.37
C GLN A 43 -21.43 7.98 16.15
N GLU A 44 -22.67 8.45 16.22
CA GLU A 44 -23.62 8.42 15.10
C GLU A 44 -23.07 9.24 13.92
N THR A 45 -23.23 8.70 12.70
CA THR A 45 -22.71 9.28 11.45
C THR A 45 -23.07 10.77 11.33
N GLU A 46 -24.34 11.08 11.60
CA GLU A 46 -24.91 12.44 11.45
C GLU A 46 -24.31 13.46 12.43
N GLN A 47 -23.65 13.00 13.49
CA GLN A 47 -23.00 13.88 14.46
C GLN A 47 -21.61 14.33 14.00
N PHE A 48 -21.00 13.67 13.02
CA PHE A 48 -19.75 14.14 12.41
C PHE A 48 -20.08 15.31 11.47
N THR A 49 -19.54 16.50 11.72
CA THR A 49 -19.90 17.68 10.90
C THR A 49 -19.04 17.84 9.65
N ALA A 50 -17.87 17.21 9.62
CA ALA A 50 -16.95 17.29 8.47
C ALA A 50 -17.37 16.26 7.42
N LEU A 51 -17.43 16.70 6.16
CA LEU A 51 -17.77 15.88 5.00
C LEU A 51 -16.57 15.78 4.05
N ARG A 52 -16.51 14.70 3.26
CA ARG A 52 -15.65 14.61 2.07
C ARG A 52 -16.48 14.81 0.81
N GLU A 53 -16.72 16.06 0.45
CA GLU A 53 -17.55 16.43 -0.71
C GLU A 53 -16.97 15.99 -2.07
N ASP A 54 -15.67 15.72 -2.13
CA ASP A 54 -14.99 15.17 -3.30
C ASP A 54 -15.14 13.65 -3.45
N VAL A 55 -15.65 12.98 -2.41
CA VAL A 55 -15.86 11.52 -2.38
C VAL A 55 -17.36 11.22 -2.51
N GLU A 56 -17.67 10.26 -3.36
CA GLU A 56 -19.04 9.77 -3.57
C GLU A 56 -19.09 8.25 -3.35
N ILE A 57 -20.07 7.78 -2.59
CA ILE A 57 -20.35 6.35 -2.38
C ILE A 57 -21.50 5.94 -3.30
N ASP A 58 -21.30 4.89 -4.09
CA ASP A 58 -22.36 4.37 -4.96
C ASP A 58 -23.37 3.51 -4.20
N THR A 59 -24.14 4.19 -3.36
CA THR A 59 -25.21 3.58 -2.55
C THR A 59 -26.58 4.11 -2.95
N ARG A 60 -27.62 3.35 -2.62
CA ARG A 60 -29.05 3.68 -2.87
C ARG A 60 -29.81 4.03 -1.60
N ASP A 61 -29.31 3.58 -0.45
CA ASP A 61 -30.07 3.55 0.81
C ASP A 61 -29.65 4.65 1.79
N PHE A 62 -28.50 5.30 1.54
CA PHE A 62 -27.88 6.28 2.43
C PHE A 62 -27.38 7.53 1.68
N SER A 63 -26.86 8.49 2.44
CA SER A 63 -26.15 9.65 1.85
C SER A 63 -24.97 9.16 1.02
N ARG A 64 -24.82 9.72 -0.19
CA ARG A 64 -23.67 9.42 -1.06
C ARG A 64 -22.42 10.19 -0.65
N THR A 65 -22.55 11.27 0.12
CA THR A 65 -21.40 12.03 0.64
C THR A 65 -21.05 11.52 2.04
N PRO A 66 -19.85 10.95 2.25
CA PRO A 66 -19.46 10.42 3.54
C PRO A 66 -18.96 11.51 4.49
N HIS A 67 -19.15 11.23 5.77
CA HIS A 67 -18.67 12.01 6.90
C HIS A 67 -17.25 11.58 7.30
N VAL A 68 -16.46 12.53 7.80
CA VAL A 68 -15.11 12.30 8.29
C VAL A 68 -15.15 11.94 9.78
N VAL A 69 -14.75 10.70 10.09
CA VAL A 69 -14.64 10.20 11.47
C VAL A 69 -13.28 10.57 12.07
N ALA A 70 -12.20 10.30 11.33
CA ALA A 70 -10.83 10.54 11.77
C ALA A 70 -9.90 10.74 10.57
N THR A 71 -8.79 11.42 10.81
CA THR A 71 -7.72 11.57 9.82
C THR A 71 -6.36 11.33 10.47
N GLY A 72 -5.42 10.90 9.65
CA GLY A 72 -4.01 10.88 10.02
C GLY A 72 -3.11 10.85 8.80
N GLU A 73 -1.87 11.25 8.99
CA GLU A 73 -0.87 11.36 7.93
C GLU A 73 0.48 10.95 8.49
N THR A 74 1.23 10.14 7.74
CA THR A 74 2.59 9.77 8.11
C THR A 74 3.55 10.97 7.93
N PRO A 75 4.72 10.98 8.59
CA PRO A 75 5.84 11.76 8.11
C PRO A 75 6.23 11.35 6.67
N LEU A 76 7.18 12.06 6.07
CA LEU A 76 7.76 11.65 4.80
C LEU A 76 8.54 10.34 4.98
N LEU A 77 8.17 9.31 4.23
CA LEU A 77 8.71 7.95 4.29
C LEU A 77 9.31 7.54 2.94
N ARG A 78 10.06 6.45 2.96
CA ARG A 78 10.53 5.72 1.77
C ARG A 78 10.27 4.23 1.97
N LEU A 79 9.89 3.56 0.88
CA LEU A 79 9.57 2.13 0.92
C LEU A 79 10.84 1.30 1.09
N GLU A 80 11.91 1.62 0.36
CA GLU A 80 13.24 0.98 0.49
C GLU A 80 13.15 -0.55 0.42
N GLY A 81 12.38 -1.05 -0.55
CA GLY A 81 12.15 -2.48 -0.76
C GLY A 81 11.37 -3.17 0.36
N ALA A 82 10.81 -2.44 1.33
CA ALA A 82 9.98 -3.00 2.39
C ALA A 82 8.62 -3.49 1.86
N ARG A 83 7.95 -4.32 2.67
CA ARG A 83 6.50 -4.52 2.60
C ARG A 83 5.83 -3.49 3.49
N ALA A 84 4.70 -2.96 3.04
CA ALA A 84 3.89 -2.00 3.75
C ALA A 84 2.55 -2.63 4.13
N ARG A 85 2.33 -2.88 5.41
CA ARG A 85 1.14 -3.58 5.90
C ARG A 85 0.48 -2.82 7.04
N LEU A 86 -0.80 -3.06 7.25
CA LEU A 86 -1.56 -2.43 8.33
C LEU A 86 -1.72 -3.38 9.51
N ALA A 87 -1.64 -2.82 10.72
CA ALA A 87 -1.98 -3.52 11.94
C ALA A 87 -2.56 -2.57 12.99
N GLY A 88 -3.24 -3.07 14.00
CA GLY A 88 -3.83 -2.26 15.07
C GLY A 88 -2.88 -1.93 16.22
N ASN A 89 -1.60 -2.31 16.15
CA ASN A 89 -0.57 -1.87 17.09
C ASN A 89 0.82 -1.85 16.43
N ALA A 90 1.78 -1.18 17.07
CA ALA A 90 3.15 -1.07 16.55
C ALA A 90 3.89 -2.41 16.44
N ALA A 91 3.56 -3.38 17.30
CA ALA A 91 4.12 -4.73 17.24
C ALA A 91 3.55 -5.59 16.11
N GLY A 92 2.44 -5.15 15.51
CA GLY A 92 1.61 -5.88 14.56
C GLY A 92 1.18 -7.27 15.02
N THR A 93 0.78 -7.34 16.29
CA THR A 93 0.15 -8.53 16.87
C THR A 93 -1.36 -8.38 17.02
N ARG A 94 -1.89 -7.17 16.81
CA ARG A 94 -3.31 -6.85 16.94
C ARG A 94 -3.87 -6.46 15.58
N GLY A 95 -5.05 -6.98 15.23
CA GLY A 95 -5.84 -6.51 14.10
C GLY A 95 -6.41 -5.10 14.32
N PHE A 96 -7.13 -4.57 13.33
CA PHE A 96 -7.80 -3.28 13.45
C PHE A 96 -9.25 -3.37 12.95
N SER A 97 -10.06 -2.39 13.32
CA SER A 97 -11.45 -2.27 12.91
C SER A 97 -11.77 -0.87 12.43
N VAL A 98 -12.66 -0.79 11.44
CA VAL A 98 -13.26 0.44 10.94
C VAL A 98 -14.73 0.12 10.68
N ASP A 99 -15.64 1.05 10.98
CA ASP A 99 -17.06 0.82 10.67
C ASP A 99 -17.26 0.87 9.14
N ASN A 100 -17.39 2.00 8.46
CA ASN A 100 -17.44 1.91 7.00
C ASN A 100 -16.05 1.67 6.36
N PHE A 101 -15.25 2.70 6.09
CA PHE A 101 -13.98 2.46 5.39
C PHE A 101 -12.91 3.51 5.67
N ILE A 102 -11.67 3.17 5.31
CA ILE A 102 -10.52 4.06 5.31
C ILE A 102 -10.17 4.35 3.86
N LEU A 103 -10.17 5.63 3.48
CA LEU A 103 -9.56 6.11 2.25
C LEU A 103 -8.08 6.40 2.49
N PHE A 104 -7.22 5.71 1.76
CA PHE A 104 -5.79 5.97 1.70
C PHE A 104 -5.47 6.82 0.48
N GLU A 105 -4.72 7.89 0.70
CA GLU A 105 -4.15 8.74 -0.35
C GLU A 105 -2.63 8.76 -0.18
N VAL A 106 -1.91 8.41 -1.25
CA VAL A 106 -0.44 8.50 -1.29
C VAL A 106 -0.08 9.86 -1.83
N LEU A 107 0.67 10.63 -1.05
CA LEU A 107 1.12 11.97 -1.42
C LEU A 107 2.60 11.96 -1.76
N ASP A 108 2.98 12.71 -2.79
CA ASP A 108 4.38 12.99 -3.10
C ASP A 108 4.97 14.06 -2.15
N GLU A 109 6.24 14.41 -2.36
CA GLU A 109 6.95 15.44 -1.57
C GLU A 109 6.36 16.85 -1.71
N LYS A 110 5.43 17.07 -2.64
CA LYS A 110 4.72 18.34 -2.87
C LYS A 110 3.27 18.29 -2.39
N ASP A 111 2.92 17.30 -1.59
CA ASP A 111 1.56 17.03 -1.09
C ASP A 111 0.54 16.81 -2.22
N LYS A 112 0.99 16.37 -3.40
CA LYS A 112 0.09 15.97 -4.49
C LYS A 112 -0.27 14.50 -4.33
N VAL A 113 -1.56 14.19 -4.41
CA VAL A 113 -2.02 12.80 -4.44
C VAL A 113 -1.58 12.12 -5.74
N VAL A 114 -0.88 11.01 -5.61
CA VAL A 114 -0.34 10.20 -6.73
C VAL A 114 -0.99 8.82 -6.83
N ASN A 115 -1.61 8.32 -5.76
CA ASN A 115 -2.33 7.05 -5.76
C ASN A 115 -3.39 7.02 -4.65
N ARG A 116 -4.40 6.14 -4.78
CA ARG A 116 -5.48 5.98 -3.80
C ARG A 116 -5.94 4.53 -3.66
N ALA A 117 -6.42 4.18 -2.47
CA ALA A 117 -7.10 2.92 -2.20
C ALA A 117 -8.14 3.09 -1.10
N ALA A 118 -9.15 2.23 -1.07
CA ALA A 118 -10.09 2.10 0.03
C ALA A 118 -9.88 0.76 0.75
N VAL A 119 -10.18 0.70 2.05
CA VAL A 119 -10.17 -0.53 2.84
C VAL A 119 -11.34 -0.47 3.82
N GLY A 120 -12.21 -1.48 3.82
CA GLY A 120 -13.34 -1.53 4.75
C GLY A 120 -14.57 -2.17 4.16
N PHE A 121 -15.70 -1.96 4.84
CA PHE A 121 -17.03 -2.34 4.37
C PHE A 121 -17.69 -1.14 3.68
N THR A 122 -17.61 -1.10 2.35
CA THR A 122 -18.15 -0.02 1.53
C THR A 122 -18.60 -0.53 0.17
N ASP A 123 -19.64 0.11 -0.36
CA ASP A 123 -19.95 0.10 -1.80
C ASP A 123 -18.83 0.81 -2.59
N SER A 124 -18.96 0.86 -3.92
CA SER A 124 -17.97 1.53 -4.78
C SER A 124 -17.72 2.97 -4.34
N VAL A 125 -16.46 3.32 -4.12
CA VAL A 125 -16.01 4.66 -3.78
C VAL A 125 -15.55 5.38 -5.03
N LEU A 126 -16.05 6.58 -5.28
CA LEU A 126 -15.68 7.42 -6.41
C LEU A 126 -15.06 8.74 -5.94
N ILE A 127 -14.07 9.22 -6.69
CA ILE A 127 -13.55 10.58 -6.58
C ILE A 127 -13.59 11.19 -7.98
N GLY A 128 -14.50 12.16 -8.17
CA GLY A 128 -14.82 12.67 -9.50
C GLY A 128 -15.41 11.57 -10.40
N LYS A 129 -14.65 11.16 -11.43
CA LYS A 129 -15.06 10.09 -12.37
C LYS A 129 -14.29 8.79 -12.17
N GLU A 130 -13.38 8.76 -11.22
CA GLU A 130 -12.49 7.63 -10.98
C GLU A 130 -13.04 6.79 -9.83
N GLN A 131 -13.14 5.48 -10.05
CA GLN A 131 -13.41 4.53 -8.98
C GLN A 131 -12.10 4.28 -8.21
N VAL A 132 -12.17 4.32 -6.89
CA VAL A 132 -11.06 3.98 -6.00
C VAL A 132 -11.06 2.47 -5.77
N ASP A 133 -9.92 1.83 -6.00
CA ASP A 133 -9.77 0.39 -5.78
C ASP A 133 -9.87 0.03 -4.29
N ASN A 134 -10.57 -1.06 -3.98
CA ASN A 134 -10.62 -1.61 -2.64
C ASN A 134 -9.47 -2.61 -2.45
N VAL A 135 -8.69 -2.44 -1.38
CA VAL A 135 -7.56 -3.30 -1.05
C VAL A 135 -7.93 -4.20 0.12
N GLY A 136 -7.92 -5.50 -0.13
CA GLY A 136 -8.36 -6.51 0.84
C GLY A 136 -9.83 -6.86 0.66
N ARG A 137 -10.38 -7.60 1.62
CA ARG A 137 -11.78 -8.02 1.60
C ARG A 137 -12.69 -6.94 2.17
N MET A 138 -13.96 -6.98 1.78
CA MET A 138 -14.99 -6.14 2.35
C MET A 138 -15.31 -6.60 3.80
N SER A 139 -14.88 -5.83 4.79
CA SER A 139 -15.07 -6.16 6.21
C SER A 139 -14.93 -4.97 7.15
N PHE A 140 -15.50 -5.09 8.34
CA PHE A 140 -15.37 -4.17 9.47
C PHE A 140 -14.11 -4.43 10.31
N THR A 141 -13.49 -5.60 10.17
CA THR A 141 -12.37 -6.05 11.00
C THR A 141 -11.33 -6.75 10.14
N PHE A 142 -10.05 -6.53 10.46
CA PHE A 142 -8.92 -7.03 9.71
C PHE A 142 -7.88 -7.62 10.66
N GLU A 143 -7.34 -8.78 10.30
CA GLU A 143 -6.25 -9.43 11.02
C GLU A 143 -4.96 -8.59 10.90
N PRO A 144 -4.02 -8.71 11.86
CA PRO A 144 -2.73 -8.02 11.75
C PRO A 144 -2.03 -8.42 10.45
N ASP A 145 -1.47 -7.43 9.75
CA ASP A 145 -0.73 -7.59 8.50
C ASP A 145 -1.55 -8.19 7.33
N GLU A 146 -2.89 -8.27 7.45
CA GLU A 146 -3.81 -8.75 6.39
C GLU A 146 -3.82 -7.82 5.19
N VAL A 147 -3.91 -6.51 5.44
CA VAL A 147 -4.00 -5.49 4.40
C VAL A 147 -2.59 -5.06 3.99
N ASP A 148 -2.23 -5.37 2.75
CA ASP A 148 -0.94 -5.06 2.15
C ASP A 148 -1.06 -3.89 1.16
N LEU A 149 -0.45 -2.76 1.53
CA LEU A 149 -0.42 -1.53 0.74
C LEU A 149 0.83 -1.41 -0.13
N THR A 150 1.71 -2.42 -0.17
CA THR A 150 3.03 -2.32 -0.84
C THR A 150 2.92 -1.86 -2.29
N ALA A 151 1.95 -2.39 -3.04
CA ALA A 151 1.77 -2.06 -4.46
C ALA A 151 1.21 -0.65 -4.69
N LEU A 152 0.62 -0.03 -3.66
CA LEU A 152 0.10 1.33 -3.72
C LEU A 152 1.22 2.38 -3.67
N LEU A 153 2.32 2.06 -3.00
CA LEU A 153 3.37 3.00 -2.61
C LEU A 153 4.48 3.10 -3.67
N PRO A 154 5.07 4.28 -3.87
CA PRO A 154 6.18 4.42 -4.81
C PRO A 154 7.43 3.68 -4.29
N GLU A 155 8.01 2.83 -5.13
CA GLU A 155 9.16 2.00 -4.72
C GLU A 155 10.43 2.83 -4.46
N SER A 156 10.65 3.89 -5.26
CA SER A 156 11.90 4.66 -5.27
C SER A 156 11.76 6.11 -4.83
N ALA A 157 10.54 6.64 -4.74
CA ALA A 157 10.28 8.02 -4.34
C ALA A 157 9.85 8.10 -2.86
N SER A 158 10.11 9.25 -2.24
CA SER A 158 9.55 9.52 -0.92
C SER A 158 8.05 9.78 -1.03
N PHE A 159 7.30 9.44 0.02
CA PHE A 159 5.86 9.61 0.06
C PHE A 159 5.36 9.92 1.47
N LYS A 160 4.17 10.49 1.57
CA LYS A 160 3.34 10.40 2.77
C LYS A 160 2.12 9.53 2.50
N LEU A 161 1.63 8.86 3.52
CA LEU A 161 0.35 8.16 3.47
C LEU A 161 -0.64 8.93 4.32
N ARG A 162 -1.70 9.45 3.71
CA ARG A 162 -2.85 10.01 4.40
C ARG A 162 -3.94 8.94 4.49
N ALA A 163 -4.52 8.81 5.67
CA ALA A 163 -5.67 7.97 5.93
C ALA A 163 -6.82 8.84 6.41
N THR A 164 -7.98 8.70 5.78
CA THR A 164 -9.22 9.36 6.19
C THR A 164 -10.27 8.29 6.42
N VAL A 165 -10.75 8.18 7.66
CA VAL A 165 -11.87 7.29 8.01
C VAL A 165 -13.16 7.96 7.62
N LEU A 166 -13.94 7.26 6.81
CA LEU A 166 -15.16 7.75 6.19
C LEU A 166 -16.33 6.85 6.54
N ASP A 167 -17.41 7.50 6.93
CA ASP A 167 -18.65 6.84 7.33
C ASP A 167 -19.85 7.47 6.64
N TYR A 168 -20.81 6.64 6.23
CA TYR A 168 -21.99 7.09 5.52
C TYR A 168 -23.29 6.50 6.07
N SER A 169 -23.23 5.73 7.17
CA SER A 169 -24.41 5.11 7.77
C SER A 169 -24.17 4.58 9.19
N GLY A 170 -25.14 4.77 10.09
CA GLY A 170 -25.09 4.17 11.43
C GLY A 170 -24.02 4.81 12.31
N LEU A 171 -23.10 4.00 12.84
CA LEU A 171 -22.04 4.44 13.76
C LEU A 171 -20.70 4.49 13.03
N GLY A 172 -19.98 5.59 13.20
CA GLY A 172 -18.61 5.74 12.73
C GLY A 172 -17.61 5.57 13.86
N ARG A 173 -16.65 4.65 13.69
CA ARG A 173 -15.46 4.54 14.56
C ARG A 173 -14.28 3.93 13.81
N VAL A 174 -13.11 4.06 14.42
CA VAL A 174 -11.92 3.30 14.04
C VAL A 174 -11.14 2.89 15.29
N SER A 175 -10.48 1.73 15.26
CA SER A 175 -9.45 1.41 16.26
C SER A 175 -8.12 2.09 15.91
N ASP A 176 -7.09 1.93 16.73
CA ASP A 176 -5.75 2.30 16.31
C ASP A 176 -5.36 1.58 15.00
N VAL A 177 -4.63 2.27 14.13
CA VAL A 177 -4.02 1.71 12.91
C VAL A 177 -2.58 2.20 12.80
N PHE A 178 -1.68 1.27 12.53
CA PHE A 178 -0.27 1.51 12.28
C PHE A 178 0.09 1.03 10.88
N LEU A 179 0.87 1.84 10.17
CA LEU A 179 1.59 1.41 8.98
C LEU A 179 2.89 0.73 9.42
N ARG A 180 3.06 -0.53 9.03
CA ARG A 180 4.28 -1.31 9.29
C ARG A 180 5.07 -1.47 8.00
N LEU A 181 6.30 -0.96 8.02
CA LEU A 181 7.29 -1.13 6.96
C LEU A 181 8.27 -2.22 7.38
N GLU A 182 8.13 -3.39 6.79
CA GLU A 182 8.93 -4.58 7.15
C GLU A 182 9.94 -4.89 6.04
N PRO A 183 11.20 -5.19 6.36
CA PRO A 183 12.14 -5.71 5.37
C PRO A 183 11.51 -6.87 4.60
N ARG A 184 11.62 -6.87 3.26
CA ARG A 184 11.38 -8.12 2.52
C ARG A 184 12.44 -9.11 3.00
N GLY A 185 12.03 -10.11 3.78
CA GLY A 185 12.91 -11.22 4.12
C GLY A 185 13.52 -11.78 2.84
N LEU A 186 14.74 -12.32 2.93
CA LEU A 186 15.31 -13.12 1.83
C LEU A 186 14.25 -14.15 1.46
N SER A 187 13.69 -14.03 0.25
CA SER A 187 12.63 -14.93 -0.18
C SER A 187 13.14 -16.36 -0.07
N HIS A 188 12.32 -17.23 0.50
CA HIS A 188 12.47 -18.68 0.53
C HIS A 188 12.34 -19.28 -0.90
N GLU A 189 12.88 -18.60 -1.92
CA GLU A 189 12.81 -18.96 -3.33
C GLU A 189 14.04 -19.75 -3.81
N ASP A 190 15.03 -19.99 -2.94
CA ASP A 190 16.25 -20.74 -3.29
C ASP A 190 16.21 -22.21 -2.82
N ASP A 191 15.02 -22.76 -2.52
CA ASP A 191 14.84 -24.16 -2.09
C ASP A 191 14.47 -25.13 -3.23
N LEU A 192 14.49 -24.65 -4.49
CA LEU A 192 14.29 -25.49 -5.68
C LEU A 192 15.60 -25.89 -6.38
N ARG A 193 16.75 -25.77 -5.72
CA ARG A 193 18.07 -26.16 -6.26
C ARG A 193 18.72 -27.33 -5.52
N GLY A 194 17.94 -28.30 -5.07
CA GLY A 194 18.53 -29.46 -4.40
C GLY A 194 17.62 -30.66 -4.21
N HIS A 195 17.20 -31.30 -5.31
CA HIS A 195 17.00 -32.76 -5.37
C HIS A 195 17.29 -33.26 -6.78
#